data_AF-A0A2X3EQU7-F1
#
_entry.id   AF-A0A2X3EQU7-F1
#
_cell.length_a   1.000
_cell.length_b   1.000
_cell.length_c   1.000
_cell.angle_alpha   90.00
_cell.angle_beta   90.00
_cell.angle_gamma   90.00
#
_symmetry.space_group_name_H-M   'P 1'
#
loop_
_entity.id
_entity.type
_entity.pdbx_description
1 polymer ?
#
loop_
_entity_poly.entity_id
_entity_poly.type
_entity_poly.pdbx_seq_one_letter_code
_entity_poly.pdbx_strand_id
1 'polypeptide(L)' 'MRLVQLSRHSIAFPSPEGALREPNGLLALGGDLSPARLLMAYQRGIFPWFSPGDPILWWSPDPPGRYFGQSNSISAAA' A
#
# COMPACT_ATOMS: atom_id res chain seq x y z
N MET A 1 8.75 5.32 -14.94
CA MET A 1 7.42 4.74 -14.67
C MET A 1 6.59 5.76 -13.90
N ARG A 2 5.28 5.86 -14.16
CA ARG A 2 4.38 6.83 -13.51
C ARG A 2 3.60 6.11 -12.40
N LEU A 3 3.66 6.61 -11.17
CA LEU A 3 2.91 6.05 -10.05
C LEU A 3 1.41 6.34 -10.24
N VAL A 4 0.56 5.35 -9.96
CA VAL A 4 -0.90 5.49 -10.09
C VAL A 4 -1.45 6.26 -8.88
N GLN A 5 -2.27 7.29 -9.13
CA GLN A 5 -3.01 7.98 -8.09
C GLN A 5 -4.43 7.39 -7.96
N LEU A 6 -4.77 6.89 -6.78
CA LEU A 6 -6.09 6.33 -6.51
C LEU A 6 -7.14 7.42 -6.35
N SER A 7 -8.32 7.17 -6.92
CA SER A 7 -9.50 8.02 -6.74
C SER A 7 -10.12 7.81 -5.36
N ARG A 8 -10.66 8.87 -4.76
CA ARG A 8 -11.48 8.80 -3.53
C ARG A 8 -12.87 8.20 -3.76
N HIS A 9 -13.31 8.12 -5.02
CA HIS A 9 -14.64 7.61 -5.38
C HIS A 9 -14.61 6.14 -5.83
N SER A 10 -13.43 5.50 -5.83
CA SER A 10 -13.28 4.10 -6.23
C SER A 10 -12.26 3.39 -5.34
N ILE A 11 -12.59 2.17 -4.93
CA ILE A 11 -11.74 1.29 -4.10
C ILE A 11 -10.84 0.36 -4.93
N ALA A 12 -10.88 0.48 -6.26
CA ALA A 12 -10.09 -0.38 -7.15
C ALA A 12 -8.59 -0.10 -7.03
N PHE A 13 -7.80 -1.18 -7.03
CA PHE A 13 -6.34 -1.13 -7.08
C PHE A 13 -5.82 -1.58 -8.46
N PRO A 14 -4.69 -1.04 -8.94
CA PRO A 14 -3.99 -1.62 -10.09
C PRO A 14 -3.48 -3.04 -9.77
N SER A 15 -3.04 -3.78 -10.79
CA SER A 15 -2.48 -5.12 -10.59
C SER A 15 -1.16 -5.05 -9.79
N PRO A 16 -0.95 -5.88 -8.74
CA PRO A 16 0.30 -6.03 -8.03
C PRO A 16 1.56 -6.17 -8.90
N GLU A 17 1.44 -6.86 -10.03
CA GLU A 17 2.54 -7.07 -11.00
C GLU A 17 3.05 -5.75 -11.62
N GLY A 18 2.25 -4.69 -11.55
CA GLY A 18 2.61 -3.35 -12.02
C GLY A 18 3.35 -2.51 -10.97
N ALA A 19 3.65 -3.05 -9.79
CA ALA A 19 4.41 -2.35 -8.77
C ALA A 19 5.80 -1.96 -9.26
N LEU A 20 6.32 -0.84 -8.75
CA LEU A 20 7.68 -0.40 -9.06
C LEU A 20 8.69 -1.40 -8.50
N ARG A 21 9.76 -1.64 -9.27
CA ARG A 21 10.93 -2.41 -8.81
C ARG A 21 11.83 -1.59 -7.88
N GLU A 22 11.85 -0.27 -8.09
CA GLU A 22 12.58 0.68 -7.26
C GLU A 22 11.75 1.97 -7.13
N PRO A 23 11.29 2.34 -5.90
CA PRO A 23 11.35 1.54 -4.67
C PRO A 23 10.50 0.26 -4.79
N ASN A 24 11.03 -0.87 -4.31
CA ASN A 24 10.40 -2.19 -4.48
C ASN A 24 9.00 -2.25 -3.86
N GLY A 25 8.02 -2.59 -4.68
CA GLY A 25 6.65 -2.83 -4.28
C GLY A 25 5.78 -1.59 -4.26
N LEU A 26 6.29 -0.39 -4.56
CA LEU A 26 5.42 0.80 -4.58
C LEU A 26 4.43 0.73 -5.75
N LEU A 27 3.14 0.67 -5.44
CA LEU A 27 2.08 0.36 -6.39
C LEU A 27 1.22 1.59 -6.73
N ALA A 28 0.79 2.34 -5.71
CA ALA A 28 -0.09 3.48 -5.89
C ALA A 28 0.04 4.51 -4.75
N LEU A 29 -0.51 5.70 -4.96
CA LEU A 29 -0.61 6.76 -3.97
C LEU A 29 -2.05 7.30 -3.85
N GLY A 30 -2.40 7.89 -2.71
CA GLY A 30 -3.68 8.55 -2.47
C GLY A 30 -4.83 7.61 -2.14
N GLY A 31 -6.05 8.04 -2.45
CA GLY A 31 -7.28 7.39 -1.98
C GLY A 31 -7.64 7.83 -0.56
N ASP A 32 -8.01 6.86 0.26
CA ASP A 32 -8.49 7.01 1.64
C ASP A 32 -8.15 5.77 2.47
N LEU A 33 -8.37 5.80 3.78
CA LEU A 33 -8.23 4.63 4.67
C LEU A 33 -9.60 4.06 5.06
N SER A 34 -10.56 4.09 4.14
CA SER A 34 -11.89 3.52 4.41
C SER A 34 -11.79 2.00 4.62
N PRO A 35 -12.61 1.40 5.51
CA PRO A 35 -12.60 -0.04 5.74
C PRO A 35 -12.76 -0.86 4.46
N ALA A 36 -13.59 -0.41 3.52
CA ALA A 36 -13.81 -1.07 2.23
C ALA A 36 -12.53 -1.11 1.38
N ARG A 37 -11.76 -0.01 1.34
CA ARG A 37 -10.50 0.03 0.59
C ARG A 37 -9.43 -0.82 1.27
N LEU A 38 -9.32 -0.76 2.59
CA LEU A 38 -8.38 -1.58 3.34
C LEU A 38 -8.63 -3.07 3.11
N LEU A 39 -9.89 -3.51 3.20
CA LEU A 39 -10.26 -4.90 2.94
C LEU A 39 -9.85 -5.34 1.52
N MET A 40 -10.13 -4.51 0.51
CA MET A 40 -9.74 -4.76 -0.88
C MET A 40 -8.22 -4.81 -1.06
N ALA A 41 -7.47 -3.96 -0.34
CA ALA A 41 -6.02 -3.94 -0.39
C ALA A 41 -5.43 -5.22 0.21
N TYR A 42 -5.84 -5.58 1.43
CA TYR A 42 -5.35 -6.78 2.13
C TYR A 42 -5.67 -8.07 1.38
N GLN A 43 -6.86 -8.17 0.75
CA GLN A 43 -7.22 -9.32 -0.10
C GLN A 43 -6.27 -9.52 -1.29
N ARG A 44 -5.55 -8.47 -1.70
CA ARG A 44 -4.63 -8.48 -2.84
C ARG A 44 -3.16 -8.41 -2.43
N GLY A 45 -2.85 -8.53 -1.13
CA GLY A 45 -1.49 -8.38 -0.62
C GLY A 45 -0.94 -6.96 -0.73
N ILE A 46 -1.83 -5.96 -0.72
CA ILE A 46 -1.47 -4.53 -0.80
C ILE A 46 -1.60 -3.90 0.58
N PHE A 47 -0.58 -3.16 1.00
CA PHE A 47 -0.46 -2.58 2.34
C PHE A 47 -0.27 -1.07 2.28
N PRO A 48 -0.97 -0.29 3.11
CA PRO A 48 -0.69 1.14 3.24
C PRO A 48 0.55 1.35 4.11
N TRP A 49 1.52 2.13 3.63
CA TRP A 49 2.71 2.53 4.41
C TRP A 49 3.18 3.91 3.96
N PHE A 50 3.05 4.91 4.84
CA PHE A 50 3.41 6.30 4.60
C PHE A 50 3.89 6.95 5.90
N SER A 51 4.65 8.04 5.82
CA SER A 51 5.07 8.81 7.01
C SER A 51 4.05 9.91 7.33
N PRO A 52 4.03 10.44 8.58
CA PRO A 52 3.24 11.62 8.90
C PRO A 52 3.60 12.80 7.97
N GLY A 53 2.59 13.35 7.28
CA GLY A 53 2.78 14.44 6.31
C GLY A 53 2.88 13.97 4.85
N ASP A 54 3.12 12.69 4.61
CA ASP A 54 3.13 12.11 3.26
C ASP A 54 1.71 11.73 2.80
N PRO A 55 1.46 11.69 1.48
CA PRO A 55 0.26 11.04 0.96
C PRO A 55 0.27 9.54 1.30
N ILE A 56 -0.93 8.95 1.39
CA ILE A 56 -1.07 7.49 1.58
C ILE A 56 -0.36 6.78 0.43
N LEU A 57 0.61 5.91 0.72
CA LEU A 57 1.26 5.06 -0.28
C LEU A 57 0.84 3.61 -0.07
N TRP A 58 0.64 2.91 -1.18
CA TRP A 58 0.19 1.52 -1.22
C TRP A 58 1.27 0.64 -1.83
N TRP A 59 1.61 -0.42 -1.12
CA TRP A 59 2.74 -1.28 -1.41
C TRP A 59 2.31 -2.73 -1.63
N SER A 60 2.87 -3.38 -2.63
CA SER A 60 2.70 -4.80 -2.93
C SER A 60 4.09 -5.40 -3.18
N PRO A 61 4.81 -5.83 -2.13
CA PRO A 61 6.16 -6.35 -2.28
C PRO A 61 6.18 -7.68 -3.04
N ASP A 62 7.16 -7.83 -3.93
CA ASP A 62 7.49 -9.08 -4.59
C ASP A 62 8.86 -9.59 -4.07
N PRO A 63 8.95 -10.81 -3.48
CA PRO A 63 7.87 -11.78 -3.23
C PRO A 63 6.95 -11.41 -2.04
N PRO A 64 5.66 -11.78 -2.09
CA PRO A 64 4.73 -11.55 -0.99
C PRO A 64 5.18 -12.36 0.23
N GLY A 65 5.55 -11.67 1.32
CA GLY A 65 5.93 -12.30 2.59
C GLY A 65 7.32 -11.95 3.13
N ARG A 66 8.14 -11.14 2.42
CA ARG A 66 9.50 -10.81 2.88
C ARG A 66 9.65 -9.54 3.74
N TYR A 67 8.56 -8.88 4.11
CA TYR A 67 8.55 -7.70 4.98
C TYR A 67 7.56 -7.87 6.16
N PHE A 68 7.74 -8.92 6.96
CA PHE A 68 7.17 -8.96 8.30
C PHE A 68 8.29 -9.29 9.28
N GLY A 69 9.04 -8.26 9.69
CA GLY A 69 10.04 -8.35 10.75
C GLY A 69 11.47 -8.00 10.35
N GLN A 70 11.77 -6.70 10.21
CA GLN A 70 12.97 -6.12 10.80
C GLN A 70 12.65 -4.73 11.35
N SER A 71 12.50 -4.69 12.69
CA SER A 71 12.78 -3.54 13.58
C SER A 71 12.15 -2.19 13.26
N ASN A 72 10.90 -1.96 13.70
CA ASN A 72 10.56 -0.92 14.68
C ASN A 72 9.05 -0.89 14.97
N SER A 73 8.72 -1.06 16.26
CA SER A 73 7.57 -0.44 16.93
C SER A 73 6.21 -0.56 16.25
N ILE A 74 5.58 -1.73 16.36
CA ILE A 74 4.11 -1.83 16.36
C ILE A 74 3.59 -1.13 17.62
N SER A 75 3.40 0.19 17.55
CA SER A 75 2.48 0.89 18.45
C SER A 75 1.07 0.69 17.89
N ALA A 76 0.49 -0.46 18.20
CA ALA A 76 -0.95 -0.65 18.16
C ALA A 76 -1.52 0.18 19.32
N ALA A 77 -1.93 1.42 19.05
CA ALA A 77 -2.76 2.18 19.98
C ALA A 77 -4.19 1.64 19.87
N ALA A 78 -4.52 0.71 20.76
CA ALA A 78 -5.86 0.55 21.28
C ALA A 78 -6.22 1.76 22.17
#